data_AF-A0A7S0T3V5-F1
#
_entry.id   AF-A0A7S0T3V5-F1
#
_cell.length_a   1.000
_cell.length_b   1.000
_cell.length_c   1.000
_cell.angle_alpha   90.00
_cell.angle_beta   90.00
_cell.angle_gamma   90.00
#
_symmetry.space_group_name_H-M   'P 1'
#
loop_
_entity.id
_entity.type
_entity.pdbx_description
1 polymer ?
#
loop_
_entity_poly.entity_id
_entity_poly.type
_entity_poly.pdbx_seq_one_letter_code
_entity_poly.pdbx_strand_id
1 'polypeptide(L)'
;HGVGAKREIFSRNIAHLHSSYAEIMDKIFPDLELGLELIAIHWRDLLLSLESHARLLTTIPKTVAGEKNPLREFMVDKVVDFMYYSHDRHRRVILRHVAHKLNVQYAQFRDRQPDFHGPISIYAHSLGSVIIYELLARRAFEDPALLKAEGIWLDFNVSTFFAIGSPLAQFLNVEPELGITLLPLKLPFRVFNIFHPNDPVAMRLEPLLLESMTHVSPVTLPYWWTMDRHRSTVRWLGSIWGGGNNTAAPAAASAAAAATSSSDEAMISEMELDGDDDDDGGGNG
;
A
#
# COMPACT_ATOMS: atom_id res chain seq x y z
N HIS A 1 7.63 2.96 7.85
CA HIS A 1 8.19 3.69 6.69
C HIS A 1 8.56 2.69 5.58
N GLY A 2 8.92 3.19 4.39
CA GLY A 2 9.35 2.37 3.25
C GLY A 2 10.87 2.15 3.14
N VAL A 3 11.31 1.65 1.99
CA VAL A 3 12.73 1.39 1.70
C VAL A 3 13.60 2.66 1.77
N GLY A 4 14.90 2.50 2.04
CA GLY A 4 15.89 3.56 1.98
C GLY A 4 15.72 4.67 3.01
N ALA A 5 14.98 4.44 4.09
CA ALA A 5 14.80 5.44 5.14
C ALA A 5 16.08 5.59 5.97
N LYS A 6 16.79 6.70 5.79
CA LYS A 6 17.90 7.13 6.65
C LYS A 6 17.36 7.74 7.94
N ARG A 7 18.11 7.66 9.04
CA ARG A 7 17.63 8.06 10.37
C ARG A 7 17.22 9.54 10.41
N GLU A 8 18.02 10.41 9.78
CA GLU A 8 17.79 11.86 9.74
C GLU A 8 16.51 12.19 8.95
N ILE A 9 16.34 11.55 7.79
CA ILE A 9 15.16 11.72 6.94
C ILE A 9 13.91 11.19 7.66
N PHE A 10 14.03 10.05 8.34
CA PHE A 10 12.95 9.47 9.10
C PHE A 10 12.48 10.39 10.22
N SER A 11 13.39 10.92 11.04
CA SER A 11 13.08 11.87 12.11
C SER A 11 12.42 13.15 11.56
N ARG A 12 12.92 13.69 10.45
CA ARG A 12 12.32 14.87 9.79
C ARG A 12 10.90 14.57 9.31
N ASN A 13 10.69 13.42 8.68
CA ASN A 13 9.38 13.03 8.17
C ASN A 13 8.36 12.84 9.31
N ILE A 14 8.78 12.31 10.47
CA ILE A 14 7.92 12.21 11.65
C ILE A 14 7.56 13.61 12.16
N ALA A 15 8.54 14.50 12.31
CA ALA A 15 8.29 15.87 12.75
C ALA A 15 7.29 16.60 11.82
N HIS A 16 7.46 16.44 10.50
CA HIS A 16 6.53 16.98 9.51
C HIS A 16 5.12 16.35 9.61
N LEU A 17 5.02 15.05 9.90
CA LEU A 17 3.74 14.38 10.09
C LEU A 17 3.00 14.94 11.31
N HIS A 18 3.72 15.12 12.43
CA HIS A 18 3.14 15.74 13.63
C HIS A 18 2.70 17.18 13.38
N SER A 19 3.53 18.00 12.71
CA SER A 19 3.16 19.40 12.43
C SER A 19 1.98 19.50 11.47
N SER A 20 1.95 18.66 10.42
CA SER A 20 0.85 18.63 9.46
C SER A 20 -0.45 18.16 10.11
N TYR A 21 -0.38 17.15 10.98
CA TYR A 21 -1.52 16.70 11.76
C TYR A 21 -2.06 17.81 12.67
N ALA A 22 -1.19 18.47 13.43
CA ALA A 22 -1.58 19.56 14.31
C ALA A 22 -2.26 20.70 13.54
N GLU A 23 -1.70 21.08 12.38
CA GLU A 23 -2.28 22.09 11.50
C GLU A 23 -3.66 21.68 10.96
N ILE A 24 -3.82 20.42 10.54
CA ILE A 24 -5.10 19.90 10.04
C ILE A 24 -6.14 19.88 11.16
N MET A 25 -5.79 19.41 12.36
CA MET A 25 -6.70 19.39 13.50
C MET A 25 -7.15 20.80 13.87
N ASP A 26 -6.22 21.75 13.97
CA ASP A 26 -6.54 23.14 14.31
C ASP A 26 -7.42 23.82 13.24
N LYS A 27 -7.09 23.65 11.96
CA LYS A 27 -7.74 24.40 10.88
C LYS A 27 -9.00 23.76 10.30
N ILE A 28 -9.08 22.43 10.29
CA ILE A 28 -10.15 21.68 9.62
C ILE A 28 -11.07 20.99 10.62
N PHE A 29 -10.55 20.63 11.80
CA PHE A 29 -11.28 19.85 12.80
C PHE A 29 -11.17 20.43 14.23
N PRO A 30 -11.38 21.75 14.43
CA PRO A 30 -11.16 22.38 15.73
C PRO A 30 -12.06 21.79 16.84
N ASP A 31 -13.23 21.31 16.46
CA ASP A 31 -14.22 20.73 17.39
C ASP A 31 -14.08 19.20 17.54
N LEU A 32 -13.13 18.56 16.83
CA LEU A 32 -12.95 17.12 16.91
C LEU A 32 -12.04 16.76 18.08
N GLU A 33 -12.64 16.24 19.14
CA GLU A 33 -11.90 15.66 20.27
C GLU A 33 -11.30 14.30 19.87
N LEU A 34 -10.10 14.33 19.31
CA LEU A 34 -9.35 13.13 18.93
C LEU A 34 -8.04 13.00 19.71
N GLY A 35 -8.02 12.06 20.66
CA GLY A 35 -6.78 11.61 21.31
C GLY A 35 -5.99 10.68 20.40
N LEU A 36 -5.04 11.24 19.63
CA LEU A 36 -4.15 10.48 18.74
C LEU A 36 -2.70 10.57 19.22
N GLU A 37 -2.09 9.41 19.45
CA GLU A 37 -0.64 9.31 19.63
C GLU A 37 -0.01 8.62 18.43
N LEU A 38 0.93 9.32 17.76
CA LEU A 38 1.68 8.77 16.63
C LEU A 38 3.00 8.19 17.12
N ILE A 39 3.15 6.88 16.97
CA ILE A 39 4.34 6.12 17.38
C ILE A 39 5.05 5.63 16.11
N ALA A 40 6.31 6.03 15.93
CA ALA A 40 7.04 5.75 14.71
C ALA A 40 8.02 4.58 14.86
N ILE A 41 7.93 3.61 13.94
CA ILE A 41 8.84 2.45 13.88
C ILE A 41 9.85 2.62 12.74
N HIS A 42 11.14 2.66 13.10
CA HIS A 42 12.25 2.58 12.14
C HIS A 42 12.73 1.14 12.02
N TRP A 43 12.44 0.42 10.95
CA TRP A 43 12.84 -0.99 10.83
C TRP A 43 14.15 -1.19 10.05
N ARG A 44 14.57 -0.18 9.26
CA ARG A 44 15.76 -0.28 8.41
C ARG A 44 17.08 -0.20 9.20
N ASP A 45 17.05 0.29 10.44
CA ASP A 45 18.21 0.28 11.34
C ASP A 45 18.84 -1.12 11.48
N LEU A 46 18.01 -2.16 11.52
CA LEU A 46 18.47 -3.54 11.49
C LEU A 46 19.29 -3.85 10.25
N LEU A 47 18.79 -3.52 9.05
CA LEU A 47 19.48 -3.83 7.79
C LEU A 47 20.85 -3.17 7.73
N LEU A 48 20.95 -1.92 8.19
CA LEU A 48 22.20 -1.18 8.25
C LEU A 48 23.22 -1.80 9.22
N SER A 49 22.75 -2.59 10.20
CA SER A 49 23.60 -3.27 11.18
C SER A 49 24.09 -4.66 10.71
N LEU A 50 23.57 -5.17 9.59
CA LEU A 50 23.94 -6.51 9.12
C LEU A 50 25.34 -6.53 8.51
N GLU A 51 26.12 -7.57 8.82
CA GLU A 51 27.43 -7.80 8.19
C GLU A 51 27.31 -7.92 6.66
N SER A 52 26.23 -8.51 6.16
CA SER A 52 25.95 -8.59 4.73
C SER A 52 25.79 -7.21 4.08
N HIS A 53 25.25 -6.23 4.81
CA HIS A 53 25.14 -4.85 4.33
C HIS A 53 26.51 -4.18 4.31
N ALA A 54 27.31 -4.33 5.37
CA ALA A 54 28.68 -3.83 5.40
C ALA A 54 29.52 -4.42 4.23
N ARG A 55 29.41 -5.72 3.97
CA ARG A 55 30.06 -6.39 2.84
C ARG A 55 29.55 -5.88 1.49
N LEU A 56 28.25 -5.65 1.33
CA LEU A 56 27.72 -5.07 0.09
C LEU A 56 28.38 -3.73 -0.23
N LEU A 57 28.58 -2.87 0.78
CA LEU A 57 29.22 -1.56 0.59
C LEU A 57 30.66 -1.68 0.07
N THR A 58 31.39 -2.76 0.39
CA THR A 58 32.75 -2.97 -0.14
C THR A 58 32.77 -3.42 -1.61
N THR A 59 31.66 -3.93 -2.13
CA THR A 59 31.51 -4.31 -3.55
C THR A 59 31.21 -3.13 -4.46
N ILE A 60 30.88 -1.96 -3.90
CA ILE A 60 30.61 -0.75 -4.66
C ILE A 60 31.92 -0.27 -5.29
N PRO A 61 31.99 -0.16 -6.64
CA PRO A 61 33.19 0.32 -7.30
C PRO A 61 33.56 1.72 -6.79
N LYS A 62 34.84 1.93 -6.45
CA LYS A 62 35.35 3.26 -6.16
C LYS A 62 35.36 4.06 -7.46
N THR A 63 34.50 5.07 -7.55
CA THR A 63 34.52 6.03 -8.66
C THR A 63 35.68 7.01 -8.47
N VAL A 64 36.00 7.80 -9.51
CA VAL A 64 36.92 8.94 -9.37
C VAL A 64 36.37 9.84 -8.26
N ALA A 65 37.26 10.32 -7.38
CA ALA A 65 36.87 11.05 -6.18
C ALA A 65 35.86 12.16 -6.49
N GLY A 66 34.62 12.01 -6.00
CA GLY A 66 33.53 12.98 -6.16
C GLY A 66 32.44 12.60 -7.17
N GLU A 67 32.65 11.60 -8.03
CA GLU A 67 31.61 11.15 -8.96
C GLU A 67 30.55 10.30 -8.26
N LYS A 68 29.34 10.85 -8.13
CA LYS A 68 28.15 10.14 -7.67
C LYS A 68 27.42 9.54 -8.86
N ASN A 69 26.94 8.31 -8.71
CA ASN A 69 26.04 7.69 -9.67
C ASN A 69 24.63 7.59 -9.03
N PRO A 70 23.68 8.46 -9.39
CA PRO A 70 22.36 8.51 -8.76
C PRO A 70 21.58 7.20 -8.88
N LEU A 71 21.71 6.49 -10.01
CA LEU A 71 21.08 5.18 -10.20
C LEU A 71 21.66 4.15 -9.24
N ARG A 72 22.98 4.12 -9.06
CA ARG A 72 23.64 3.21 -8.10
C ARG A 72 23.24 3.53 -6.67
N GLU A 73 23.23 4.81 -6.30
CA GLU A 73 22.77 5.24 -4.97
C GLU A 73 21.33 4.79 -4.73
N PHE A 74 20.43 4.97 -5.72
CA PHE A 74 19.07 4.47 -5.65
C PHE A 74 19.00 2.95 -5.47
N MET A 75 19.74 2.18 -6.27
CA MET A 75 19.76 0.72 -6.19
C MET A 75 20.22 0.25 -4.80
N VAL A 76 21.32 0.81 -4.28
CA VAL A 76 21.88 0.46 -2.98
C VAL A 76 20.97 0.90 -1.83
N ASP A 77 20.37 2.09 -1.92
CA ASP A 77 19.52 2.60 -0.84
C ASP A 77 18.12 1.96 -0.84
N LYS A 78 17.55 1.61 -1.99
CA LYS A 78 16.12 1.26 -2.13
C LYS A 78 15.89 -0.18 -2.56
N VAL A 79 16.57 -0.63 -3.61
CA VAL A 79 16.30 -1.95 -4.21
C VAL A 79 16.86 -3.08 -3.34
N VAL A 80 17.99 -2.84 -2.67
CA VAL A 80 18.57 -3.81 -1.74
C VAL A 80 17.63 -4.17 -0.59
N ASP A 81 16.85 -3.21 -0.09
CA ASP A 81 15.85 -3.48 0.95
C ASP A 81 14.78 -4.49 0.46
N PHE A 82 14.34 -4.38 -0.79
CA PHE A 82 13.45 -5.37 -1.42
C PHE A 82 14.13 -6.73 -1.57
N MET A 83 15.41 -6.76 -1.97
CA MET A 83 16.17 -8.01 -2.10
C MET A 83 16.32 -8.73 -0.77
N TYR A 84 16.60 -7.99 0.31
CA TYR A 84 16.61 -8.56 1.65
C TYR A 84 15.25 -9.14 2.02
N TYR A 85 14.18 -8.38 1.83
CA TYR A 85 12.85 -8.87 2.19
C TYR A 85 12.37 -10.03 1.30
N SER A 86 12.80 -10.11 0.05
CA SER A 86 12.44 -11.21 -0.87
C SER A 86 13.16 -12.53 -0.57
N HIS A 87 14.04 -12.55 0.45
CA HIS A 87 14.84 -13.74 0.79
C HIS A 87 14.48 -14.23 2.20
N ASP A 88 13.94 -15.44 2.33
CA ASP A 88 13.32 -15.99 3.54
C ASP A 88 14.14 -15.82 4.82
N ARG A 89 15.46 -15.97 4.73
CA ARG A 89 16.36 -15.79 5.89
C ARG A 89 16.30 -14.35 6.41
N HIS A 90 16.42 -13.37 5.53
CA HIS A 90 16.42 -11.96 5.89
C HIS A 90 14.99 -11.46 6.18
N ARG A 91 13.99 -11.92 5.42
CA ARG A 91 12.57 -11.68 5.70
C ARG A 91 12.19 -12.04 7.13
N ARG A 92 12.52 -13.25 7.60
CA ARG A 92 12.26 -13.68 8.99
C ARG A 92 12.93 -12.78 10.02
N VAL A 93 14.16 -12.32 9.75
CA VAL A 93 14.89 -11.39 10.63
C VAL A 93 14.22 -10.02 10.67
N ILE A 94 13.77 -9.50 9.52
CA ILE A 94 13.03 -8.23 9.42
C ILE A 94 11.70 -8.32 10.17
N LEU A 95 10.92 -9.39 9.96
CA LEU A 95 9.62 -9.60 10.63
C LEU A 95 9.77 -9.62 12.15
N ARG A 96 10.73 -10.41 12.67
CA ARG A 96 11.04 -10.47 14.11
C ARG A 96 11.40 -9.11 14.67
N HIS A 97 12.28 -8.38 13.99
CA HIS A 97 12.70 -7.05 14.41
C HIS A 97 11.53 -6.07 14.46
N VAL A 98 10.69 -6.06 13.42
CA VAL A 98 9.52 -5.18 13.34
C VAL A 98 8.51 -5.52 14.43
N ALA A 99 8.19 -6.81 14.62
CA ALA A 99 7.30 -7.27 15.68
C ALA A 99 7.82 -6.89 17.07
N HIS A 100 9.12 -7.12 17.33
CA HIS A 100 9.77 -6.72 18.57
C HIS A 100 9.66 -5.21 18.82
N LYS A 101 9.99 -4.37 17.82
CA LYS A 101 9.89 -2.91 17.97
C LYS A 101 8.46 -2.44 18.19
N LEU A 102 7.48 -3.04 17.50
CA LEU A 102 6.06 -2.75 17.71
C LEU A 102 5.63 -3.10 19.14
N ASN A 103 5.98 -4.28 19.65
CA ASN A 103 5.61 -4.71 21.00
C ASN A 103 6.30 -3.86 22.07
N VAL A 104 7.57 -3.49 21.90
CA VAL A 104 8.28 -2.58 22.81
C VAL A 104 7.58 -1.22 22.89
N GLN A 105 7.23 -0.66 21.74
CA GLN A 105 6.52 0.63 21.71
C GLN A 105 5.11 0.53 22.28
N TYR A 106 4.40 -0.58 22.00
CA TYR A 106 3.09 -0.84 22.57
C TYR A 106 3.14 -0.97 24.10
N ALA A 107 4.11 -1.70 24.65
CA ALA A 107 4.32 -1.82 26.09
C ALA A 107 4.60 -0.43 26.72
N GLN A 108 5.52 0.34 26.14
CA GLN A 108 5.82 1.71 26.61
C GLN A 108 4.63 2.66 26.53
N PHE A 109 3.75 2.48 25.53
CA PHE A 109 2.51 3.23 25.44
C PHE A 109 1.52 2.81 26.55
N ARG A 110 1.35 1.50 26.78
CA ARG A 110 0.48 0.96 27.83
C ARG A 110 0.94 1.35 29.23
N ASP A 111 2.25 1.45 29.46
CA ASP A 111 2.83 1.92 30.73
C ASP A 111 2.47 3.39 31.00
N ARG A 112 2.44 4.22 29.95
CA ARG A 112 2.06 5.64 30.04
C ARG A 112 0.55 5.86 30.04
N GLN A 113 -0.21 4.96 29.42
CA GLN A 113 -1.65 5.08 29.19
C GLN A 113 -2.37 3.77 29.58
N PRO A 114 -2.40 3.40 30.88
CA PRO A 114 -2.96 2.12 31.33
C PRO A 114 -4.46 1.99 31.07
N ASP A 115 -5.20 3.10 31.10
CA ASP A 115 -6.66 3.15 30.89
C ASP A 115 -7.05 3.31 29.41
N PHE A 116 -6.08 3.24 28.48
CA PHE A 116 -6.39 3.32 27.06
C PHE A 116 -7.14 2.07 26.59
N HIS A 117 -8.38 2.26 26.15
CA HIS A 117 -9.23 1.23 25.53
C HIS A 117 -9.56 1.53 24.06
N GLY A 118 -8.87 2.52 23.46
CA GLY A 118 -9.10 2.94 22.09
C GLY A 118 -8.57 1.96 21.04
N PRO A 119 -8.95 2.15 19.77
CA PRO A 119 -8.47 1.32 18.66
C PRO A 119 -7.00 1.60 18.35
N ILE A 120 -6.23 0.55 18.09
CA ILE A 120 -4.87 0.67 17.55
C ILE A 120 -4.95 0.56 16.04
N SER A 121 -4.30 1.48 15.33
CA SER A 121 -4.20 1.46 13.87
C SER A 121 -2.74 1.46 13.45
N ILE A 122 -2.40 0.75 12.37
CA ILE A 122 -1.06 0.80 11.78
C ILE A 122 -1.11 1.51 10.44
N TYR A 123 -0.23 2.50 10.30
CA TYR A 123 0.05 3.19 9.06
C TYR A 123 1.41 2.73 8.52
N ALA A 124 1.45 2.24 7.29
CA ALA A 124 2.68 1.73 6.69
C ALA A 124 2.84 2.13 5.22
N HIS A 125 4.06 2.53 4.86
CA HIS A 125 4.39 3.09 3.56
C HIS A 125 5.33 2.18 2.76
N SER A 126 5.05 1.98 1.46
CA SER A 126 5.89 1.20 0.53
C SER A 126 6.22 -0.18 1.11
N LEU A 127 7.45 -0.71 1.03
CA LEU A 127 7.77 -2.05 1.56
C LEU A 127 7.35 -2.28 3.02
N GLY A 128 7.26 -1.22 3.83
CA GLY A 128 6.73 -1.32 5.19
C GLY A 128 5.29 -1.83 5.24
N SER A 129 4.46 -1.56 4.24
CA SER A 129 3.08 -2.09 4.17
C SER A 129 3.06 -3.60 3.98
N VAL A 130 3.98 -4.14 3.18
CA VAL A 130 4.10 -5.59 2.94
C VAL A 130 4.51 -6.30 4.22
N ILE A 131 5.54 -5.78 4.90
CA ILE A 131 6.03 -6.29 6.19
C ILE A 131 4.89 -6.33 7.22
N ILE A 132 4.15 -5.22 7.36
CA ILE A 132 3.05 -5.14 8.33
C ILE A 132 1.90 -6.07 7.93
N TYR A 133 1.51 -6.09 6.65
CA TYR A 133 0.44 -6.95 6.18
C TYR A 133 0.74 -8.41 6.49
N GLU A 134 1.97 -8.87 6.23
CA GLU A 134 2.39 -10.23 6.57
C GLU A 134 2.26 -10.50 8.07
N LEU A 135 2.78 -9.63 8.95
CA LEU A 135 2.63 -9.80 10.40
C LEU A 135 1.15 -9.90 10.82
N LEU A 136 0.28 -9.07 10.24
CA LEU A 136 -1.15 -9.03 10.57
C LEU A 136 -1.90 -10.24 10.03
N ALA A 137 -1.63 -10.66 8.79
CA ALA A 137 -2.23 -11.83 8.18
C ALA A 137 -1.84 -13.10 8.94
N ARG A 138 -0.53 -13.31 9.18
CA ARG A 138 -0.05 -14.45 9.96
C ARG A 138 -0.66 -14.48 11.35
N ARG A 139 -0.70 -13.35 12.05
CA ARG A 139 -1.37 -13.23 13.36
C ARG A 139 -2.85 -13.60 13.34
N ALA A 140 -3.55 -13.33 12.23
CA ALA A 140 -4.98 -13.60 12.11
C ALA A 140 -5.30 -15.09 11.85
N PHE A 141 -4.39 -15.83 11.21
CA PHE A 141 -4.71 -17.15 10.65
C PHE A 141 -3.77 -18.28 11.09
N GLU A 142 -2.59 -17.99 11.66
CA GLU A 142 -1.64 -18.99 12.17
C GLU A 142 -1.75 -19.18 13.69
N ASP A 143 -1.22 -20.31 14.19
CA ASP A 143 -1.21 -20.64 15.61
C ASP A 143 -0.39 -19.61 16.42
N PRO A 144 -1.00 -18.93 17.43
CA PRO A 144 -0.29 -18.00 18.30
C PRO A 144 0.95 -18.59 18.98
N ALA A 145 0.97 -19.88 19.33
CA ALA A 145 2.11 -20.51 19.98
C ALA A 145 3.33 -20.56 19.05
N LEU A 146 3.12 -20.88 17.77
CA LEU A 146 4.17 -20.89 16.75
C LEU A 146 4.69 -19.47 16.49
N LEU A 147 3.80 -18.50 16.32
CA LEU A 147 4.20 -17.11 16.08
C LEU A 147 4.99 -16.51 17.25
N LYS A 148 4.66 -16.87 18.49
CA LYS A 148 5.41 -16.48 19.69
C LYS A 148 6.78 -17.14 19.72
N ALA A 149 6.88 -18.45 19.44
CA ALA A 149 8.15 -19.15 19.36
C ALA A 149 9.05 -18.59 18.24
N GLU A 150 8.43 -18.14 17.13
CA GLU A 150 9.12 -17.45 16.05
C GLU A 150 9.47 -15.99 16.37
N GLY A 151 8.94 -15.39 17.44
CA GLY A 151 9.20 -13.99 17.80
C GLY A 151 8.56 -12.96 16.85
N ILE A 152 7.45 -13.32 16.19
CA ILE A 152 6.71 -12.44 15.26
C ILE A 152 5.29 -12.14 15.72
N TRP A 153 4.89 -12.65 16.89
CA TRP A 153 3.61 -12.34 17.51
C TRP A 153 3.50 -10.86 17.91
N LEU A 154 2.36 -10.23 17.63
CA LEU A 154 2.04 -8.88 18.14
C LEU A 154 1.15 -8.97 19.37
N ASP A 155 1.55 -8.31 20.45
CA ASP A 155 0.89 -8.34 21.76
C ASP A 155 -0.42 -7.52 21.83
N PHE A 156 -0.86 -7.00 20.69
CA PHE A 156 -2.03 -6.16 20.57
C PHE A 156 -2.81 -6.47 19.29
N ASN A 157 -4.11 -6.15 19.31
CA ASN A 157 -4.96 -6.24 18.13
C ASN A 157 -4.88 -4.93 17.34
N VAL A 158 -4.78 -5.03 16.03
CA VAL A 158 -4.90 -3.89 15.12
C VAL A 158 -6.34 -3.84 14.61
N SER A 159 -6.96 -2.66 14.69
CA SER A 159 -8.31 -2.42 14.19
C SER A 159 -8.33 -2.03 12.72
N THR A 160 -7.34 -1.23 12.30
CA THR A 160 -7.27 -0.63 10.97
C THR A 160 -5.82 -0.58 10.49
N PHE A 161 -5.61 -1.01 9.26
CA PHE A 161 -4.34 -1.00 8.55
C PHE A 161 -4.43 -0.08 7.34
N PHE A 162 -3.58 0.95 7.31
CA PHE A 162 -3.44 1.88 6.19
C PHE A 162 -2.16 1.54 5.41
N ALA A 163 -2.32 0.97 4.22
CA ALA A 163 -1.25 0.72 3.27
C ALA A 163 -1.11 1.93 2.33
N ILE A 164 0.04 2.60 2.36
CA ILE A 164 0.27 3.85 1.61
C ILE A 164 1.38 3.63 0.59
N GLY A 165 1.14 4.03 -0.68
CA GLY A 165 2.17 3.92 -1.72
C GLY A 165 2.68 2.48 -1.84
N SER A 166 1.76 1.51 -1.78
CA SER A 166 2.02 0.15 -1.36
C SER A 166 2.24 -0.81 -2.54
N PRO A 167 3.36 -1.55 -2.60
CA PRO A 167 3.55 -2.64 -3.57
C PRO A 167 2.83 -3.94 -3.16
N LEU A 168 2.01 -3.93 -2.10
CA LEU A 168 1.41 -5.15 -1.55
C LEU A 168 0.69 -6.00 -2.58
N ALA A 169 -0.02 -5.39 -3.55
CA ALA A 169 -0.69 -6.14 -4.61
C ALA A 169 0.29 -6.97 -5.44
N GLN A 170 1.47 -6.41 -5.75
CA GLN A 170 2.49 -7.14 -6.51
C GLN A 170 3.04 -8.33 -5.72
N PHE A 171 3.30 -8.13 -4.43
CA PHE A 171 3.76 -9.21 -3.54
C PHE A 171 2.73 -10.33 -3.42
N LEU A 172 1.48 -9.96 -3.18
CA LEU A 172 0.37 -10.90 -3.12
C LEU A 172 0.25 -11.69 -4.43
N ASN A 173 0.38 -11.03 -5.59
CA ASN A 173 0.29 -11.69 -6.89
C ASN A 173 1.43 -12.70 -7.14
N VAL A 174 2.65 -12.41 -6.66
CA VAL A 174 3.81 -13.29 -6.83
C VAL A 174 3.86 -14.41 -5.78
N GLU A 175 3.39 -14.13 -4.57
CA GLU A 175 3.40 -15.05 -3.44
C GLU A 175 1.98 -15.13 -2.85
N PRO A 176 1.07 -15.93 -3.45
CA PRO A 176 -0.31 -16.03 -2.98
C PRO A 176 -0.43 -16.48 -1.52
N GLU A 177 0.58 -17.21 -1.03
CA GLU A 177 0.71 -17.68 0.37
C GLU A 177 0.81 -16.54 1.38
N LEU A 178 1.22 -15.33 0.96
CA LEU A 178 1.15 -14.12 1.81
C LEU A 178 -0.29 -13.76 2.20
N GLY A 179 -1.29 -14.36 1.55
CA GLY A 179 -2.67 -14.30 2.00
C GLY A 179 -3.66 -13.82 0.96
N ILE A 180 -3.41 -13.95 -0.35
CA ILE A 180 -4.48 -13.76 -1.35
C ILE A 180 -5.66 -14.67 -1.04
N THR A 181 -5.38 -15.93 -0.69
CA THR A 181 -6.39 -16.92 -0.31
C THR A 181 -7.08 -16.62 1.02
N LEU A 182 -6.54 -15.69 1.81
CA LEU A 182 -7.07 -15.27 3.11
C LEU A 182 -7.97 -14.05 3.00
N LEU A 183 -7.91 -13.29 1.91
CA LEU A 183 -8.75 -12.11 1.68
C LEU A 183 -10.24 -12.41 1.40
N PRO A 184 -10.64 -13.60 0.90
CA PRO A 184 -12.03 -14.06 0.95
C PRO A 184 -12.54 -14.27 2.38
N LEU A 185 -11.64 -14.41 3.37
CA LEU A 185 -11.99 -14.48 4.79
C LEU A 185 -12.07 -13.05 5.35
N LYS A 186 -13.05 -12.80 6.21
CA LYS A 186 -13.16 -11.51 6.91
C LYS A 186 -11.91 -11.32 7.78
N LEU A 187 -10.97 -10.49 7.31
CA LEU A 187 -9.83 -10.05 8.12
C LEU A 187 -10.34 -9.47 9.44
N PRO A 188 -9.68 -9.73 10.58
CA PRO A 188 -10.08 -9.16 11.87
C PRO A 188 -9.75 -7.66 11.99
N PHE A 189 -9.28 -7.04 10.91
CA PHE A 189 -8.92 -5.63 10.79
C PHE A 189 -9.37 -5.07 9.43
N ARG A 190 -9.63 -3.77 9.38
CA ARG A 190 -9.95 -3.07 8.13
C ARG A 190 -8.67 -2.74 7.37
N VAL A 191 -8.70 -2.84 6.05
CA VAL A 191 -7.58 -2.45 5.18
C VAL A 191 -7.99 -1.26 4.33
N PHE A 192 -7.17 -0.20 4.33
CA PHE A 192 -7.28 0.93 3.43
C PHE A 192 -6.03 1.00 2.56
N ASN A 193 -6.21 0.84 1.25
CA ASN A 193 -5.13 0.99 0.27
C ASN A 193 -5.16 2.40 -0.31
N ILE A 194 -4.19 3.22 0.08
CA ILE A 194 -4.12 4.64 -0.29
C ILE A 194 -2.91 4.84 -1.20
N PHE A 195 -3.15 5.35 -2.40
CA PHE A 195 -2.10 5.53 -3.39
C PHE A 195 -2.34 6.74 -4.28
N HIS A 196 -1.25 7.27 -4.83
CA HIS A 196 -1.32 8.27 -5.88
C HIS A 196 -1.25 7.57 -7.24
N PRO A 197 -2.05 7.95 -8.27
CA PRO A 197 -2.03 7.29 -9.57
C PRO A 197 -0.66 7.30 -10.27
N ASN A 198 0.17 8.31 -9.99
CA ASN A 198 1.53 8.43 -10.52
C ASN A 198 2.61 7.84 -9.61
N ASP A 199 2.25 7.18 -8.50
CA ASP A 199 3.23 6.45 -7.69
C ASP A 199 3.67 5.21 -8.47
N PRO A 200 4.96 5.06 -8.81
CA PRO A 200 5.44 3.98 -9.67
C PRO A 200 5.43 2.60 -9.01
N VAL A 201 5.16 2.52 -7.70
CA VAL A 201 5.20 1.28 -6.92
C VAL A 201 3.82 0.90 -6.37
N ALA A 202 2.93 1.88 -6.23
CA ALA A 202 1.64 1.65 -5.61
C ALA A 202 0.64 0.98 -6.56
N MET A 203 0.01 -0.10 -6.09
CA MET A 203 -0.89 -0.91 -6.90
C MET A 203 -2.24 -1.13 -6.20
N ARG A 204 -3.29 -1.33 -6.99
CA ARG A 204 -4.65 -1.61 -6.51
C ARG A 204 -4.74 -3.01 -5.91
N LEU A 205 -5.41 -3.15 -4.77
CA LEU A 205 -5.64 -4.46 -4.13
C LEU A 205 -6.96 -5.08 -4.58
N GLU A 206 -7.98 -4.26 -4.78
CA GLU A 206 -9.36 -4.69 -5.05
C GLU A 206 -9.49 -5.61 -6.27
N PRO A 207 -8.79 -5.37 -7.40
CA PRO A 207 -8.82 -6.27 -8.55
C PRO A 207 -8.26 -7.67 -8.28
N LEU A 208 -7.37 -7.84 -7.29
CA LEU A 208 -6.87 -9.15 -6.89
C LEU A 208 -7.88 -9.94 -6.06
N LEU A 209 -8.83 -9.24 -5.42
CA LEU A 209 -9.88 -9.85 -4.60
C LEU A 209 -11.07 -10.27 -5.43
N LEU A 210 -11.48 -9.36 -6.32
CA LEU A 210 -12.66 -9.49 -7.15
C LEU A 210 -12.33 -8.88 -8.51
N GLU A 211 -12.26 -9.74 -9.54
CA GLU A 211 -11.92 -9.33 -10.90
C GLU A 211 -12.86 -8.22 -11.43
N SER A 212 -14.13 -8.23 -11.04
CA SER A 212 -15.10 -7.19 -11.41
C SER A 212 -14.74 -5.78 -10.92
N MET A 213 -13.86 -5.67 -9.91
CA MET A 213 -13.39 -4.37 -9.41
C MET A 213 -12.40 -3.70 -10.37
N THR A 214 -11.86 -4.39 -11.38
CA THR A 214 -10.97 -3.80 -12.39
C THR A 214 -11.54 -2.53 -13.02
N HIS A 215 -12.85 -2.53 -13.31
CA HIS A 215 -13.56 -1.41 -13.95
C HIS A 215 -14.05 -0.33 -12.98
N VAL A 216 -13.93 -0.55 -11.67
CA VAL A 216 -14.35 0.44 -10.66
C VAL A 216 -13.19 1.41 -10.40
N SER A 217 -13.44 2.71 -10.55
CA SER A 217 -12.43 3.73 -10.26
C SER A 217 -12.17 3.84 -8.75
N PRO A 218 -10.91 4.06 -8.33
CA PRO A 218 -10.59 4.32 -6.92
C PRO A 218 -11.33 5.55 -6.38
N VAL A 219 -11.67 5.52 -5.09
CA VAL A 219 -12.26 6.69 -4.41
C VAL A 219 -11.21 7.79 -4.29
N THR A 220 -11.56 9.00 -4.73
CA THR A 220 -10.68 10.17 -4.57
C THR A 220 -10.79 10.69 -3.14
N LEU A 221 -9.67 10.71 -2.42
CA LEU A 221 -9.58 11.33 -1.12
C LEU A 221 -9.33 12.84 -1.26
N PRO A 222 -10.08 13.71 -0.56
CA PRO A 222 -9.76 15.12 -0.52
C PRO A 222 -8.40 15.32 0.16
N TYR A 223 -7.54 16.16 -0.42
CA TYR A 223 -6.33 16.59 0.25
C TYR A 223 -6.65 17.82 1.11
N TRP A 224 -5.96 17.97 2.24
CA TRP A 224 -6.33 18.96 3.26
C TRP A 224 -6.42 20.41 2.72
N TRP A 225 -5.61 20.77 1.73
CA TRP A 225 -5.67 22.08 1.08
C TRP A 225 -6.92 22.31 0.21
N THR A 226 -7.60 21.25 -0.24
CA THR A 226 -8.92 21.33 -0.91
C THR A 226 -10.11 21.26 0.03
N MET A 227 -9.90 21.02 1.32
CA MET A 227 -11.01 20.93 2.27
C MET A 227 -11.45 22.35 2.63
N ASP A 228 -12.70 22.70 2.28
CA ASP A 228 -13.26 24.03 2.53
C ASP A 228 -13.64 24.19 4.02
N ARG A 229 -13.39 25.39 4.56
CA ARG A 229 -13.13 25.67 5.99
C ARG A 229 -14.19 25.26 7.01
N HIS A 230 -15.40 24.81 6.63
CA HIS A 230 -16.41 24.39 7.62
C HIS A 230 -17.52 23.43 7.12
N ARG A 231 -17.66 23.12 5.81
CA ARG A 231 -18.86 22.40 5.29
C ARG A 231 -18.59 21.13 4.48
N SER A 232 -17.47 21.00 3.78
CA SER A 232 -17.21 19.81 2.94
C SER A 232 -16.88 18.57 3.77
N THR A 233 -16.31 18.76 4.96
CA THR A 233 -15.66 17.70 5.71
C THR A 233 -16.62 16.86 6.56
N VAL A 234 -17.59 17.49 7.22
CA VAL A 234 -18.65 16.77 7.96
C VAL A 234 -19.49 15.94 7.00
N ARG A 235 -19.75 16.45 5.79
CA ARG A 235 -20.47 15.72 4.73
C ARG A 235 -19.65 14.56 4.19
N TRP A 236 -18.34 14.75 3.99
CA TRP A 236 -17.43 13.71 3.52
C TRP A 236 -17.22 12.60 4.57
N LEU A 237 -16.94 12.94 5.82
CA LEU A 237 -16.89 11.96 6.92
C LEU A 237 -18.24 11.25 7.05
N GLY A 238 -19.36 11.99 7.09
CA GLY A 238 -20.70 11.40 7.11
C GLY A 238 -20.93 10.39 5.98
N SER A 239 -20.43 10.65 4.77
CA SER A 239 -20.54 9.72 3.63
C SER A 239 -19.65 8.47 3.73
N ILE A 240 -18.56 8.51 4.51
CA ILE A 240 -17.68 7.36 4.76
C ILE A 240 -18.21 6.48 5.89
N TRP A 241 -18.83 7.07 6.91
CA TRP A 241 -19.27 6.35 8.11
C TRP A 241 -20.78 6.03 8.12
N GLY A 242 -21.58 6.68 7.27
CA GLY A 242 -23.04 6.51 7.17
C GLY A 242 -23.49 6.07 5.78
N GLY A 243 -23.73 4.77 5.60
CA GLY A 243 -24.50 4.27 4.47
C GLY A 243 -26.00 4.41 4.73
N GLY A 244 -26.74 5.14 3.86
CA GLY A 244 -28.21 5.10 3.81
C GLY A 244 -28.93 6.37 3.34
N ASN A 245 -29.27 6.40 2.04
CA ASN A 245 -30.42 7.03 1.37
C ASN A 245 -30.83 8.53 1.52
N ASN A 246 -30.73 9.20 0.35
CA ASN A 246 -31.76 9.90 -0.43
C ASN A 246 -31.94 11.44 -0.47
N THR A 247 -31.99 11.89 -1.74
CA THR A 247 -32.69 13.01 -2.39
C THR A 247 -32.34 14.47 -2.06
N ALA A 248 -31.66 15.14 -3.00
CA ALA A 248 -32.28 16.16 -3.87
C ALA A 248 -31.21 16.78 -4.79
N ALA A 249 -31.40 16.62 -6.11
CA ALA A 249 -30.83 17.53 -7.11
C ALA A 249 -31.63 18.85 -7.12
N PRO A 250 -31.11 19.90 -7.78
CA PRO A 250 -31.86 20.31 -8.96
C PRO A 250 -31.01 20.40 -10.24
N ALA A 251 -31.72 20.20 -11.34
CA ALA A 251 -31.30 20.24 -12.72
C ALA A 251 -31.27 21.68 -13.30
N ALA A 252 -30.81 21.75 -14.55
CA ALA A 252 -30.67 22.87 -15.50
C ALA A 252 -29.27 23.54 -15.49
N ALA A 253 -28.51 23.60 -16.59
CA ALA A 253 -28.95 23.79 -17.97
C ALA A 253 -28.21 22.90 -18.99
N SER A 254 -28.99 22.41 -19.96
CA SER A 254 -28.59 21.78 -21.20
C SER A 254 -28.18 22.79 -22.28
N ALA A 255 -27.45 22.29 -23.29
CA ALA A 255 -27.63 22.52 -24.73
C ALA A 255 -26.42 23.12 -25.47
N ALA A 256 -25.93 22.33 -26.45
CA ALA A 256 -25.23 22.63 -27.70
C ALA A 256 -24.09 21.60 -27.89
N ALA A 257 -24.01 20.80 -28.95
CA ALA A 257 -24.81 20.65 -30.14
C ALA A 257 -24.51 19.26 -30.73
N ALA A 258 -25.55 18.54 -31.12
CA ALA A 258 -25.48 17.47 -32.10
C ALA A 258 -26.35 17.89 -33.28
N ALA A 259 -25.77 17.99 -34.47
CA ALA A 259 -26.36 17.58 -35.75
C ALA A 259 -25.50 18.09 -36.92
N THR A 260 -24.90 17.15 -37.65
CA THR A 260 -24.96 16.99 -39.13
C THR A 260 -24.26 15.65 -39.41
N SER A 261 -25.02 14.56 -39.53
CA SER A 261 -25.51 13.93 -40.79
C SER A 261 -24.50 12.91 -41.33
N SER A 262 -24.76 11.61 -41.15
CA SER A 262 -25.25 10.65 -42.18
C SER A 262 -24.25 10.44 -43.33
N SER A 263 -23.87 9.25 -43.76
CA SER A 263 -24.63 8.01 -43.89
C SER A 263 -23.70 6.82 -44.17
N ASP A 264 -24.20 5.61 -43.92
CA ASP A 264 -24.09 4.39 -44.76
C ASP A 264 -23.83 3.12 -43.93
N GLU A 265 -24.93 2.38 -43.72
CA GLU A 265 -24.99 0.95 -43.43
C GLU A 265 -24.96 0.14 -44.73
N ALA A 266 -24.22 -0.97 -44.73
CA ALA A 266 -24.55 -2.25 -45.39
C ALA A 266 -23.55 -3.30 -44.85
N MET A 267 -23.87 -4.15 -43.87
CA MET A 267 -24.62 -5.42 -43.90
C MET A 267 -24.06 -6.57 -44.78
N ILE A 268 -24.21 -7.80 -44.24
CA ILE A 268 -24.01 -9.18 -44.78
C ILE A 268 -22.61 -9.77 -44.45
N SER A 269 -22.45 -10.67 -43.45
CA SER A 269 -22.65 -12.16 -43.41
C SER A 269 -21.85 -12.90 -44.49
N GLU A 270 -21.29 -14.10 -44.35
CA GLU A 270 -21.47 -15.28 -43.51
C GLU A 270 -20.27 -16.23 -43.81
N MET A 271 -20.06 -17.30 -43.00
CA MET A 271 -19.69 -18.70 -43.37
C MET A 271 -18.64 -18.98 -44.48
N GLU A 272 -17.82 -20.02 -44.52
CA GLU A 272 -17.41 -21.19 -43.74
C GLU A 272 -16.49 -22.00 -44.72
N LEU A 273 -15.56 -22.79 -44.18
CA LEU A 273 -15.12 -24.10 -44.69
C LEU A 273 -14.37 -24.27 -46.04
N ASP A 274 -13.15 -24.82 -45.87
CA ASP A 274 -12.57 -26.03 -46.50
C ASP A 274 -12.63 -26.27 -48.01
N GLY A 275 -11.48 -26.67 -48.55
CA GLY A 275 -11.34 -27.32 -49.86
C GLY A 275 -9.88 -27.53 -50.24
N ASP A 276 -9.36 -28.72 -49.93
CA ASP A 276 -8.13 -29.29 -50.46
C ASP A 276 -8.18 -29.47 -52.00
N ASP A 277 -6.99 -29.47 -52.61
CA ASP A 277 -6.45 -30.52 -53.50
C ASP A 277 -5.58 -29.96 -54.65
N ASP A 278 -4.37 -30.53 -54.69
CA ASP A 278 -3.56 -30.95 -55.84
C ASP A 278 -3.23 -29.95 -56.98
N ASP A 279 -1.94 -29.81 -57.33
CA ASP A 279 -1.33 -30.70 -58.34
C ASP A 279 0.12 -30.30 -58.70
N ASP A 280 0.93 -31.35 -58.82
CA ASP A 280 2.00 -31.66 -59.77
C ASP A 280 3.35 -30.91 -59.98
N GLY A 281 4.37 -31.77 -60.13
CA GLY A 281 5.59 -31.58 -60.94
C GLY A 281 6.86 -31.29 -60.13
N GLY A 282 7.69 -32.28 -59.73
CA GLY A 282 8.50 -33.13 -60.61
C GLY A 282 9.65 -32.32 -61.24
N GLY A 283 10.95 -32.59 -61.13
CA GLY A 283 11.75 -33.71 -60.64
C GLY A 283 13.17 -33.54 -61.22
N ASN A 284 14.14 -34.27 -60.64
CA ASN A 284 15.55 -34.45 -61.05
C ASN A 284 16.51 -33.24 -60.95
N GLY A 285 17.73 -33.39 -60.43
CA GLY A 285 18.44 -34.58 -59.94
C GLY A 285 19.81 -34.21 -59.40
#